data_AF-A0A135I5X1-F1
#
_entry.id   AF-A0A135I5X1-F1
#
_cell.length_a   1.000
_cell.length_b   1.000
_cell.length_c   1.000
_cell.angle_alpha   90.00
_cell.angle_beta   90.00
_cell.angle_gamma   90.00
#
_symmetry.space_group_name_H-M   'P 1'
#
loop_
_entity.id
_entity.type
_entity.pdbx_description
1 polymer ?
#
loop_
_entity_poly.entity_id
_entity_poly.type
_entity_poly.pdbx_seq_one_letter_code
_entity_poly.pdbx_strand_id
1 'polypeptide(L)'
;MNATRSIFGALSVALMSACTIQTDPAKPLLIYTAKQAVKLSYCDDLANTAYQIAEEKRGGATKQSLFTAITNDSSAEIKAALVDDIYRSDLESSWAYATNVFSECATKVADIPSDNIEVASLCAQKSLVALGAGEMFQRNEAKVDAYTAFAPYKSVRPFVVVDKVYEERLNSQQASDWAWDYCMSTVSD
;
A
#
# COMPACT_ATOMS: atom_id res chain seq x y z
N MET A 1 46.66 -64.29 -5.80
CA MET A 1 46.24 -65.17 -4.69
C MET A 1 45.91 -64.30 -3.48
N ASN A 2 44.76 -64.58 -2.84
CA ASN A 2 44.24 -64.05 -1.56
C ASN A 2 43.85 -62.56 -1.55
N ALA A 3 42.60 -62.15 -1.77
CA ALA A 3 41.33 -62.39 -1.05
C ALA A 3 41.17 -61.59 0.25
N THR A 4 39.97 -61.01 0.38
CA THR A 4 39.23 -60.58 1.59
C THR A 4 39.54 -59.20 2.21
N ARG A 5 38.61 -58.24 2.06
CA ARG A 5 37.59 -57.93 3.10
C ARG A 5 36.60 -56.83 2.69
N SER A 6 35.33 -57.12 2.95
CA SER A 6 34.12 -56.27 2.94
C SER A 6 34.28 -55.01 3.81
N ILE A 7 33.49 -53.95 3.62
CA ILE A 7 32.17 -53.76 4.25
C ILE A 7 31.35 -52.75 3.41
N PHE A 8 30.19 -53.19 2.93
CA PHE A 8 29.11 -52.31 2.46
C PHE A 8 28.42 -51.72 3.70
N GLY A 9 28.65 -50.43 3.95
CA GLY A 9 27.86 -49.66 4.92
C GLY A 9 26.57 -49.18 4.28
N ALA A 10 25.46 -49.82 4.59
CA ALA A 10 24.13 -49.35 4.23
C ALA A 10 23.80 -48.08 5.03
N LEU A 11 23.87 -46.91 4.39
CA LEU A 11 23.33 -45.68 4.95
C LEU A 11 21.80 -45.77 4.92
N SER A 12 21.21 -46.08 6.07
CA SER A 12 19.77 -45.99 6.26
C SER A 12 19.37 -44.53 6.33
N VAL A 13 18.79 -44.00 5.24
CA VAL A 13 18.16 -42.68 5.23
C VAL A 13 16.87 -42.80 6.03
N ALA A 14 16.93 -42.44 7.31
CA ALA A 14 15.74 -42.25 8.12
C ALA A 14 14.94 -41.09 7.52
N LEU A 15 13.82 -41.42 6.87
CA LEU A 15 12.76 -40.49 6.51
C LEU A 15 12.25 -39.85 7.81
N MET A 16 12.84 -38.72 8.20
CA MET A 16 12.21 -37.85 9.18
C MET A 16 10.98 -37.26 8.51
N SER A 17 9.82 -37.87 8.77
CA SER A 17 8.53 -37.24 8.57
C SER A 17 8.51 -36.00 9.46
N ALA A 18 8.96 -34.87 8.92
CA ALA A 18 8.73 -33.57 9.49
C ALA A 18 7.21 -33.36 9.47
N CYS A 19 6.56 -33.60 10.59
CA CYS A 19 5.25 -33.03 10.86
C CYS A 19 5.45 -31.52 10.81
N THR A 20 5.19 -30.91 9.67
CA THR A 20 4.92 -29.48 9.61
C THR A 20 3.68 -29.28 10.47
N ILE A 21 3.88 -28.79 11.69
CA ILE A 21 2.81 -28.19 12.48
C ILE A 21 2.31 -27.04 11.63
N GLN A 22 1.28 -27.31 10.84
CA GLN A 22 0.50 -26.30 10.17
C GLN A 22 -0.20 -25.56 11.30
N THR A 23 0.46 -24.50 11.78
CA THR A 23 -0.18 -23.54 12.66
C THR A 23 -1.38 -23.02 11.88
N ASP A 24 -2.58 -23.25 12.41
CA ASP A 24 -3.77 -22.58 11.92
C ASP A 24 -3.44 -21.09 11.79
N PRO A 25 -3.86 -20.43 10.69
CA PRO A 25 -3.63 -19.00 10.54
C PRO A 25 -4.18 -18.32 11.80
N ALA A 26 -3.29 -17.66 12.53
CA ALA A 26 -3.66 -16.92 13.73
C ALA A 26 -4.86 -16.04 13.38
N LYS A 27 -5.92 -16.08 14.21
CA LYS A 27 -7.06 -15.17 14.05
C LYS A 27 -6.53 -13.76 13.82
N PRO A 28 -7.10 -13.00 12.86
CA PRO A 28 -6.68 -11.63 12.60
C PRO A 28 -6.61 -10.86 13.92
N LEU A 29 -5.51 -10.13 14.12
CA LEU A 29 -5.38 -9.24 15.26
C LEU A 29 -6.34 -8.08 15.02
N LEU A 30 -7.52 -8.16 15.62
CA LEU A 30 -8.56 -7.13 15.51
C LEU A 30 -8.08 -5.90 16.29
N ILE A 31 -7.52 -4.94 15.57
CA ILE A 31 -6.94 -3.71 16.12
C ILE A 31 -7.96 -2.57 16.02
N TYR A 32 -8.77 -2.55 14.96
CA TYR A 32 -9.73 -1.49 14.68
C TYR A 32 -11.16 -2.00 14.68
N THR A 33 -12.05 -1.26 15.31
CA THR A 33 -13.50 -1.49 15.20
C THR A 33 -13.98 -1.21 13.76
N ALA A 34 -15.11 -1.80 13.35
CA ALA A 34 -15.70 -1.52 12.04
C ALA A 34 -15.93 -0.01 11.79
N LYS A 35 -16.34 0.75 12.82
CA LYS A 35 -16.52 2.22 12.73
C LYS A 35 -15.18 2.93 12.47
N GLN A 36 -14.11 2.50 13.12
CA GLN A 36 -12.77 3.02 12.88
C GLN A 36 -12.26 2.64 11.50
N ALA A 37 -12.47 1.40 11.07
CA ALA A 37 -12.08 0.92 9.75
C ALA A 37 -12.73 1.76 8.63
N VAL A 38 -14.04 2.03 8.70
CA VAL A 38 -14.72 2.90 7.73
C VAL A 38 -14.10 4.30 7.64
N LYS A 39 -13.77 4.89 8.80
CA LYS A 39 -13.13 6.21 8.84
C LYS A 39 -11.67 6.18 8.36
N LEU A 40 -10.96 5.09 8.62
CA LEU A 40 -9.61 4.87 8.12
C LEU A 40 -9.61 4.71 6.60
N SER A 41 -10.61 4.04 6.00
CA SER A 41 -10.77 3.99 4.54
C SER A 41 -10.96 5.39 3.96
N TYR A 42 -11.79 6.23 4.58
CA TYR A 42 -11.91 7.64 4.18
C TYR A 42 -10.56 8.38 4.26
N CYS A 43 -9.75 8.10 5.29
CA CYS A 43 -8.43 8.70 5.42
C CYS A 43 -7.44 8.20 4.36
N ASP A 44 -7.53 6.94 3.95
CA ASP A 44 -6.76 6.39 2.84
C ASP A 44 -7.13 7.07 1.52
N ASP A 45 -8.43 7.17 1.21
CA ASP A 45 -8.92 7.88 0.02
C ASP A 45 -8.44 9.32 -0.04
N LEU A 46 -8.47 10.02 1.09
CA LEU A 46 -7.99 11.39 1.19
C LEU A 46 -6.47 11.48 0.96
N ALA A 47 -5.70 10.53 1.48
CA ALA A 47 -4.25 10.47 1.28
C ALA A 47 -3.89 10.15 -0.18
N ASN A 48 -4.59 9.21 -0.81
CA ASN A 48 -4.43 8.89 -2.24
C ASN A 48 -4.75 10.11 -3.12
N THR A 49 -5.84 10.81 -2.80
CA THR A 49 -6.20 12.07 -3.48
C THR A 49 -5.12 13.14 -3.29
N ALA A 50 -4.58 13.27 -2.07
CA ALA A 50 -3.50 14.20 -1.76
C ALA A 50 -2.24 13.90 -2.57
N TYR A 51 -1.89 12.62 -2.69
CA TYR A 51 -0.75 12.17 -3.48
C TYR A 51 -0.90 12.56 -4.96
N GLN A 52 -2.06 12.29 -5.56
CA GLN A 52 -2.31 12.62 -6.97
C GLN A 52 -2.22 14.12 -7.24
N ILE A 53 -2.88 14.94 -6.43
CA ILE A 53 -2.83 16.41 -6.57
C ILE A 53 -1.39 16.92 -6.40
N ALA A 54 -0.64 16.34 -5.47
CA ALA A 54 0.76 16.69 -5.22
C ALA A 54 1.67 16.29 -6.40
N GLU A 55 1.48 15.10 -6.99
CA GLU A 55 2.20 14.67 -8.19
C GLU A 55 1.87 15.54 -9.40
N GLU A 56 0.59 15.87 -9.63
CA GLU A 56 0.16 16.77 -10.69
C GLU A 56 0.79 18.16 -10.54
N LYS A 57 0.81 18.72 -9.31
CA LYS A 57 1.51 20.00 -9.03
C LYS A 57 2.99 19.90 -9.38
N ARG A 58 3.67 18.82 -9.00
CA ARG A 58 5.09 18.60 -9.32
C ARG A 58 5.33 18.39 -10.81
N GLY A 59 4.36 17.82 -11.52
CA GLY A 59 4.30 17.71 -12.98
C GLY A 59 4.02 19.04 -13.69
N GLY A 60 3.78 20.13 -12.95
CA GLY A 60 3.56 21.47 -13.50
C GLY A 60 2.09 21.80 -13.78
N ALA A 61 1.14 20.98 -13.31
CA ALA A 61 -0.27 21.34 -13.35
C ALA A 61 -0.50 22.67 -12.63
N THR A 62 -1.45 23.46 -13.11
CA THR A 62 -1.81 24.72 -12.46
C THR A 62 -2.90 24.47 -11.42
N LYS A 63 -2.95 25.32 -10.38
CA LYS A 63 -4.03 25.31 -9.41
C LYS A 63 -5.41 25.37 -10.07
N GLN A 64 -5.54 26.21 -11.10
CA GLN A 64 -6.79 26.39 -11.84
C GLN A 64 -7.20 25.14 -12.62
N SER A 65 -6.26 24.44 -13.28
CA SER A 65 -6.58 23.22 -14.02
C SER A 65 -7.11 22.12 -13.11
N LEU A 66 -6.56 22.00 -11.89
CA LEU A 66 -7.02 21.02 -10.91
C LEU A 66 -8.39 21.37 -10.33
N PHE A 67 -8.67 22.65 -10.04
CA PHE A 67 -10.03 23.07 -9.67
C PHE A 67 -11.07 22.75 -10.73
N THR A 68 -10.76 23.04 -11.99
CA THR A 68 -11.65 22.74 -13.11
C THR A 68 -11.92 21.23 -13.20
N ALA A 69 -10.89 20.39 -12.99
CA ALA A 69 -11.03 18.94 -13.03
C ALA A 69 -11.97 18.38 -11.94
N ILE A 70 -12.04 19.02 -10.78
CA ILE A 70 -12.84 18.55 -9.63
C ILE A 70 -14.22 19.22 -9.50
N THR A 71 -14.55 20.21 -10.34
CA THR A 71 -15.75 21.06 -10.16
C THR A 71 -17.08 20.29 -10.12
N ASN A 72 -17.18 19.16 -10.81
CA ASN A 72 -18.39 18.33 -10.86
C ASN A 72 -18.33 17.09 -9.93
N ASP A 73 -17.30 16.99 -9.10
CA ASP A 73 -17.14 15.88 -8.17
C ASP A 73 -18.01 16.09 -6.93
N SER A 74 -18.66 15.04 -6.44
CA SER A 74 -19.41 15.09 -5.17
C SER A 74 -18.56 15.48 -3.95
N SER A 75 -17.24 15.30 -4.05
CA SER A 75 -16.23 15.65 -3.05
C SER A 75 -15.45 16.94 -3.42
N ALA A 76 -15.97 17.74 -4.36
CA ALA A 76 -15.31 18.94 -4.89
C ALA A 76 -14.82 19.89 -3.78
N GLU A 77 -15.60 20.10 -2.72
CA GLU A 77 -15.22 20.99 -1.62
C GLU A 77 -13.98 20.49 -0.85
N ILE A 78 -13.94 19.19 -0.53
CA ILE A 78 -12.81 18.57 0.16
C ILE A 78 -11.56 18.58 -0.73
N LYS A 79 -11.74 18.20 -2.01
CA LYS A 79 -10.65 18.24 -3.00
C LYS A 79 -10.15 19.65 -3.24
N ALA A 80 -11.03 20.64 -3.26
CA ALA A 80 -10.71 22.05 -3.42
C ALA A 80 -9.84 22.57 -2.27
N ALA A 81 -10.22 22.26 -1.02
CA ALA A 81 -9.42 22.61 0.15
C ALA A 81 -8.02 21.95 0.10
N LEU A 82 -7.94 20.70 -0.37
CA LEU A 82 -6.69 19.99 -0.52
C LEU A 82 -5.79 20.60 -1.62
N VAL A 83 -6.37 20.99 -2.77
CA VAL A 83 -5.67 21.74 -3.82
C VAL A 83 -5.14 23.07 -3.25
N ASP A 84 -5.96 23.81 -2.51
CA ASP A 84 -5.54 25.06 -1.88
C ASP A 84 -4.34 24.87 -0.95
N ASP A 85 -4.38 23.82 -0.13
CA ASP A 85 -3.32 23.54 0.83
C ASP A 85 -2.01 23.09 0.17
N ILE A 86 -2.11 22.18 -0.79
CA ILE A 86 -0.98 21.69 -1.57
C ILE A 86 -0.30 22.83 -2.33
N TYR A 87 -1.06 23.77 -2.93
CA TYR A 87 -0.46 24.87 -3.69
C TYR A 87 0.16 25.96 -2.81
N ARG A 88 -0.23 26.07 -1.54
CA ARG A 88 0.43 26.96 -0.56
C ARG A 88 1.69 26.34 0.04
N SER A 89 1.81 25.01 -0.02
CA SER A 89 2.92 24.27 0.58
C SER A 89 4.11 24.15 -0.38
N ASP A 90 5.33 24.22 0.15
CA ASP A 90 6.55 23.84 -0.57
C ASP A 90 6.70 22.31 -0.52
N LEU A 91 6.25 21.64 -1.58
CA LEU A 91 6.22 20.18 -1.63
C LEU A 91 7.59 19.59 -1.97
N GLU A 92 8.29 19.08 -0.95
CA GLU A 92 9.52 18.29 -1.16
C GLU A 92 9.21 16.89 -1.72
N SER A 93 8.12 16.27 -1.24
CA SER A 93 7.70 14.91 -1.61
C SER A 93 6.18 14.73 -1.49
N SER A 94 5.54 14.32 -2.59
CA SER A 94 4.11 13.98 -2.61
C SER A 94 3.79 12.81 -1.68
N TRP A 95 4.71 11.84 -1.60
CA TRP A 95 4.59 10.71 -0.69
C TRP A 95 4.56 11.16 0.77
N ALA A 96 5.56 11.96 1.19
CA ALA A 96 5.62 12.46 2.57
C ALA A 96 4.37 13.26 2.93
N TYR A 97 3.91 14.12 2.01
CA TYR A 97 2.69 14.88 2.19
C TYR A 97 1.46 13.98 2.37
N ALA A 98 1.24 13.01 1.48
CA ALA A 98 0.11 12.10 1.54
C ALA A 98 0.10 11.25 2.82
N THR A 99 1.25 10.71 3.23
CA THR A 99 1.36 9.96 4.49
C THR A 99 1.09 10.81 5.73
N ASN A 100 1.45 12.10 5.70
CA ASN A 100 1.08 13.04 6.76
C ASN A 100 -0.43 13.31 6.77
N VAL A 101 -1.04 13.54 5.60
CA VAL A 101 -2.51 13.70 5.47
C VAL A 101 -3.25 12.49 6.05
N PHE A 102 -2.81 11.27 5.74
CA PHE A 102 -3.36 10.05 6.34
C PHE A 102 -3.26 10.10 7.86
N SER A 103 -2.06 10.37 8.39
CA SER A 103 -1.77 10.35 9.83
C SER A 103 -2.62 11.37 10.59
N GLU A 104 -2.76 12.57 10.05
CA GLU A 104 -3.62 13.61 10.61
C GLU A 104 -5.09 13.24 10.55
N CYS A 105 -5.56 12.70 9.42
CA CYS A 105 -6.94 12.26 9.27
C CYS A 105 -7.27 11.13 10.25
N ALA A 106 -6.41 10.11 10.36
CA ALA A 106 -6.64 9.00 11.26
C ALA A 106 -6.72 9.45 12.73
N THR A 107 -5.86 10.39 13.13
CA THR A 107 -5.87 10.93 14.48
C THR A 107 -7.10 11.80 14.74
N LYS A 108 -7.43 12.73 13.83
CA LYS A 108 -8.46 13.76 14.05
C LYS A 108 -9.88 13.30 13.69
N VAL A 109 -10.01 12.42 12.70
CA VAL A 109 -11.29 11.97 12.13
C VAL A 109 -11.61 10.56 12.60
N ALA A 110 -10.68 9.63 12.43
CA ALA A 110 -10.85 8.24 12.83
C ALA A 110 -10.70 8.00 14.35
N ASP A 111 -10.20 8.99 15.09
CA ASP A 111 -9.98 8.93 16.54
C ASP A 111 -9.08 7.74 16.92
N ILE A 112 -8.03 7.53 16.12
CA ILE A 112 -7.00 6.53 16.37
C ILE A 112 -5.86 7.20 17.14
N PRO A 113 -5.51 6.72 18.35
CA PRO A 113 -4.33 7.20 19.04
C PRO A 113 -3.09 7.04 18.16
N SER A 114 -2.17 8.00 18.22
CA SER A 114 -0.92 7.99 17.43
C SER A 114 -0.15 6.68 17.55
N ASP A 115 -0.16 6.07 18.74
CA ASP A 115 0.61 4.86 19.02
C ASP A 115 -0.04 3.59 18.42
N ASN A 116 -1.30 3.70 17.97
CA ASN A 116 -2.07 2.61 17.37
C ASN A 116 -2.29 2.79 15.86
N ILE A 117 -1.67 3.80 15.24
CA ILE A 117 -1.86 4.09 13.82
C ILE A 117 -0.94 3.26 12.91
N GLU A 118 0.17 2.72 13.44
CA GLU A 118 1.28 2.18 12.64
C GLU A 118 0.81 1.17 11.58
N VAL A 119 -0.11 0.27 11.96
CA VAL A 119 -0.66 -0.75 11.07
C VAL A 119 -1.50 -0.12 9.95
N ALA A 120 -2.44 0.75 10.28
CA ALA A 120 -3.24 1.46 9.28
C ALA A 120 -2.37 2.35 8.38
N SER A 121 -1.34 3.00 8.93
CA SER A 121 -0.37 3.78 8.15
C SER A 121 0.45 2.92 7.20
N LEU A 122 0.77 1.68 7.56
CA LEU A 122 1.41 0.72 6.66
C LEU A 122 0.46 0.31 5.53
N CYS A 123 -0.83 0.07 5.85
CA CYS A 123 -1.84 -0.24 4.85
C CYS A 123 -2.05 0.92 3.87
N ALA A 124 -2.11 2.17 4.37
CA ALA A 124 -2.27 3.35 3.53
C ALA A 124 -1.08 3.56 2.59
N GLN A 125 0.14 3.35 3.09
CA GLN A 125 1.31 3.40 2.23
C GLN A 125 1.31 2.28 1.16
N LYS A 126 0.77 1.09 1.45
CA LYS A 126 0.59 0.05 0.43
C LYS A 126 -0.42 0.48 -0.63
N SER A 127 -1.53 1.09 -0.21
CA SER A 127 -2.54 1.70 -1.08
C SER A 127 -1.90 2.73 -2.01
N LEU A 128 -1.09 3.64 -1.49
CA LEU A 128 -0.34 4.64 -2.26
C LEU A 128 0.63 4.04 -3.30
N VAL A 129 1.38 2.98 -2.95
CA VAL A 129 2.22 2.27 -3.93
C VAL A 129 1.36 1.66 -5.03
N ALA A 130 0.24 1.05 -4.66
CA ALA A 130 -0.66 0.40 -5.60
C ALA A 130 -1.28 1.42 -6.57
N LEU A 131 -1.74 2.56 -6.04
CA LEU A 131 -2.25 3.69 -6.80
C LEU A 131 -1.24 4.13 -7.86
N GLY A 132 -0.02 4.51 -7.43
CA GLY A 132 1.01 5.00 -8.34
C GLY A 132 1.49 3.94 -9.34
N ALA A 133 1.57 2.66 -8.94
CA ALA A 133 1.85 1.57 -9.86
C ALA A 133 0.74 1.38 -10.91
N GLY A 134 -0.53 1.54 -10.51
CA GLY A 134 -1.67 1.49 -11.42
C GLY A 134 -1.65 2.64 -12.43
N GLU A 135 -1.25 3.85 -12.01
CA GLU A 135 -1.05 4.97 -12.92
C GLU A 135 0.07 4.72 -13.93
N MET A 136 1.22 4.19 -13.48
CA MET A 136 2.33 3.81 -14.35
C MET A 136 1.89 2.73 -15.36
N PHE A 137 1.14 1.73 -14.90
CA PHE A 137 0.56 0.71 -15.78
C PHE A 137 -0.37 1.33 -16.84
N GLN A 138 -1.28 2.24 -16.44
CA GLN A 138 -2.19 2.91 -17.37
C GLN A 138 -1.47 3.78 -18.40
N ARG A 139 -0.29 4.30 -18.06
CA ARG A 139 0.61 5.01 -18.99
C ARG A 139 1.46 4.08 -19.86
N ASN A 140 1.27 2.75 -19.74
CA ASN A 140 2.04 1.70 -20.41
C ASN A 140 3.54 1.69 -20.04
N GLU A 141 3.88 2.17 -18.84
CA GLU A 141 5.25 2.07 -18.31
C GLU A 141 5.57 0.63 -17.92
N ALA A 142 6.83 0.22 -18.03
CA ALA A 142 7.23 -1.15 -17.74
C ALA A 142 7.20 -1.44 -16.24
N LYS A 143 6.89 -2.68 -15.85
CA LYS A 143 6.87 -3.12 -14.44
C LYS A 143 8.17 -2.80 -13.68
N VAL A 144 9.31 -2.88 -14.37
CA VAL A 144 10.63 -2.57 -13.81
C VAL A 144 10.79 -1.09 -13.44
N ASP A 145 10.11 -0.18 -14.16
CA ASP A 145 10.11 1.24 -13.86
C ASP A 145 9.33 1.50 -12.57
N ALA A 146 8.18 0.84 -12.41
CA ALA A 146 7.39 0.90 -11.17
C ALA A 146 8.19 0.38 -9.96
N TYR A 147 8.90 -0.75 -10.09
CA TYR A 147 9.80 -1.19 -9.03
C TYR A 147 10.86 -0.15 -8.67
N THR A 148 11.44 0.51 -9.66
CA THR A 148 12.48 1.52 -9.45
C THR A 148 11.91 2.74 -8.74
N ALA A 149 10.74 3.21 -9.16
CA ALA A 149 10.04 4.34 -8.56
C ALA A 149 9.72 4.11 -7.07
N PHE A 150 9.28 2.90 -6.71
CA PHE A 150 8.86 2.59 -5.34
C PHE A 150 9.92 1.86 -4.49
N ALA A 151 11.09 1.56 -5.04
CA ALA A 151 12.21 0.93 -4.32
C ALA A 151 12.64 1.65 -3.02
N PRO A 152 12.57 2.99 -2.90
CA PRO A 152 12.86 3.68 -1.64
C PRO A 152 11.95 3.28 -0.47
N TYR A 153 10.73 2.82 -0.75
CA TYR A 153 9.71 2.50 0.26
C TYR A 153 9.72 1.03 0.67
N LYS A 154 10.89 0.48 1.04
CA LYS A 154 11.05 -0.97 1.27
C LYS A 154 10.12 -1.57 2.33
N SER A 155 9.75 -0.79 3.35
CA SER A 155 8.85 -1.21 4.44
C SER A 155 7.48 -1.67 3.94
N VAL A 156 6.98 -1.11 2.83
CA VAL A 156 5.68 -1.52 2.25
C VAL A 156 5.75 -2.77 1.39
N ARG A 157 6.92 -3.38 1.21
CA ARG A 157 7.14 -4.52 0.29
C ARG A 157 6.57 -4.20 -1.11
N PRO A 158 7.03 -3.12 -1.76
CA PRO A 158 6.41 -2.56 -2.96
C PRO A 158 6.32 -3.57 -4.12
N PHE A 159 7.29 -4.49 -4.24
CA PHE A 159 7.30 -5.51 -5.29
C PHE A 159 6.03 -6.38 -5.34
N VAL A 160 5.50 -6.80 -4.17
CA VAL A 160 4.29 -7.64 -4.11
C VAL A 160 3.06 -6.87 -4.61
N VAL A 161 3.00 -5.59 -4.28
CA VAL A 161 1.92 -4.70 -4.71
C VAL A 161 2.03 -4.44 -6.21
N VAL A 162 3.22 -4.08 -6.70
CA VAL A 162 3.48 -3.83 -8.12
C VAL A 162 3.22 -5.07 -8.97
N ASP A 163 3.62 -6.27 -8.51
CA ASP A 163 3.35 -7.52 -9.21
C ASP A 163 1.85 -7.72 -9.44
N LYS A 164 1.05 -7.60 -8.38
CA LYS A 164 -0.40 -7.74 -8.46
C LYS A 164 -1.01 -6.78 -9.48
N VAL A 165 -0.63 -5.51 -9.41
CA VAL A 165 -1.17 -4.47 -10.31
C VAL A 165 -0.92 -4.81 -11.78
N TYR A 166 0.30 -5.22 -12.11
CA TYR A 166 0.69 -5.50 -13.49
C TYR A 166 0.15 -6.85 -14.00
N GLU A 167 0.09 -7.86 -13.14
CA GLU A 167 -0.44 -9.19 -13.49
C GLU A 167 -1.95 -9.14 -13.72
N GLU A 168 -2.67 -8.43 -12.86
CA GLU A 168 -4.13 -8.30 -12.93
C GLU A 168 -4.62 -7.08 -13.72
N ARG A 169 -3.68 -6.24 -14.20
CA ARG A 169 -3.95 -5.07 -15.04
C ARG A 169 -4.90 -4.08 -14.36
N LEU A 170 -4.68 -3.86 -13.08
CA LEU A 170 -5.51 -2.97 -12.27
C LEU A 170 -5.23 -1.51 -12.66
N ASN A 171 -6.29 -0.71 -12.82
CA ASN A 171 -6.13 0.74 -12.87
C ASN A 171 -5.76 1.31 -11.49
N SER A 172 -5.36 2.58 -11.43
CA SER A 172 -4.93 3.23 -10.18
C SER A 172 -5.91 3.05 -9.03
N GLN A 173 -7.19 3.35 -9.24
CA GLN A 173 -8.22 3.23 -8.19
C GLN A 173 -8.39 1.76 -7.74
N GLN A 174 -8.55 0.84 -8.69
CA GLN A 174 -8.70 -0.59 -8.39
C GLN A 174 -7.50 -1.15 -7.62
N ALA A 175 -6.30 -0.71 -7.97
CA ALA A 175 -5.07 -1.12 -7.31
C ALA A 175 -5.03 -0.62 -5.86
N SER A 176 -5.35 0.66 -5.64
CA SER A 176 -5.44 1.29 -4.33
C SER A 176 -6.44 0.57 -3.43
N ASP A 177 -7.70 0.44 -3.91
CA ASP A 177 -8.80 -0.21 -3.18
C ASP A 177 -8.42 -1.64 -2.79
N TRP A 178 -7.89 -2.42 -3.74
CA TRP A 178 -7.44 -3.79 -3.47
C TRP A 178 -6.36 -3.84 -2.38
N ALA A 179 -5.33 -2.99 -2.48
CA ALA A 179 -4.20 -3.02 -1.55
C ALA A 179 -4.63 -2.60 -0.13
N TRP A 180 -5.52 -1.62 -0.03
CA TRP A 180 -6.13 -1.19 1.22
C TRP A 180 -6.97 -2.31 1.83
N ASP A 181 -7.96 -2.82 1.10
CA ASP A 181 -8.90 -3.83 1.59
C ASP A 181 -8.19 -5.14 1.98
N TYR A 182 -7.23 -5.59 1.16
CA TYR A 182 -6.43 -6.77 1.46
C TYR A 182 -5.62 -6.59 2.75
N CYS A 183 -5.07 -5.41 3.00
CA CYS A 183 -4.31 -5.12 4.20
C CYS A 183 -5.23 -5.01 5.43
N MET A 184 -6.29 -4.19 5.33
CA MET A 184 -7.18 -3.88 6.45
C MET A 184 -8.03 -5.08 6.89
N SER A 185 -8.45 -5.95 5.96
CA SER A 185 -9.22 -7.17 6.28
C SER A 185 -8.51 -8.15 7.23
N THR A 186 -7.19 -7.99 7.43
CA THR A 186 -6.41 -8.80 8.37
C THR A 186 -6.33 -8.20 9.78
N VAL A 187 -6.81 -6.95 9.96
CA VAL A 187 -6.62 -6.15 11.18
C VAL A 187 -7.87 -5.40 11.66
N SER A 188 -8.98 -5.50 10.92
CA SER A 188 -10.29 -4.96 11.29
C SER A 188 -11.39 -6.03 11.23
N ASP A 189 -12.40 -5.85 12.08
CA ASP A 189 -13.64 -6.65 12.13
C ASP A 189 -14.64 -6.32 11.02
#